data_AF-A0A2E3X0I2-F1
#
_entry.id   AF-A0A2E3X0I2-F1
#
_cell.length_a   1.000
_cell.length_b   1.000
_cell.length_c   1.000
_cell.angle_alpha   90.00
_cell.angle_beta   90.00
_cell.angle_gamma   90.00
#
_symmetry.space_group_name_H-M   'P 1'
#
loop_
_entity.id
_entity.type
_entity.pdbx_description
1 polymer ?
#
loop_
_entity_poly.entity_id
_entity_poly.type
_entity_poly.pdbx_seq_one_letter_code
_entity_poly.pdbx_strand_id
1 'polypeptide(L)'
;MRIPRGGLSILADSDQPESVGENDPGVRCFWYRPMMRIEGGRMRPDTDWGIHVESDCLAEMAARVAGQMEQDGVVNASDIALDLCFLFGFDHEYFHHCVDSAWTGHLQRLIETQGTLPSEAGQYREMYMDRIDDVVDNWLLVEETLANAHVVRDPTRLGGLREAFLRYGLLPDPDEWKRGPYALWDRAAFDSRAFTALSHHVWMQYLKGEADPCGIWPEIEKICHEGGNESGFAEIVNRIVDAVDPTNLEDDAHSHVLDRAGVSVPISFGGFQQGLLRRLSVPLRVHGSQSGMIRARFGKDNPDWPYGIIEGLYMHFRIAEVGGESDDPFGDDDDDFELTP
;
A
#
# COMPACT_ATOMS: atom_id res chain seq x y z
N MET A 1 27.02 -15.54 -20.74
CA MET A 1 26.48 -15.42 -22.12
C MET A 1 25.03 -14.93 -21.96
N ARG A 2 24.78 -13.64 -22.15
CA ARG A 2 23.46 -13.03 -21.93
C ARG A 2 22.57 -13.34 -23.14
N ILE A 3 21.43 -13.98 -22.91
CA ILE A 3 20.38 -14.17 -23.92
C ILE A 3 19.49 -12.91 -23.88
N PRO A 4 19.26 -12.23 -25.00
CA PRO A 4 18.45 -11.01 -25.03
C PRO A 4 16.95 -11.35 -25.01
N ARG A 5 16.17 -10.74 -24.11
CA ARG A 5 14.71 -10.71 -24.24
C ARG A 5 14.33 -9.48 -25.09
N GLY A 6 14.06 -9.74 -26.36
CA GLY A 6 13.42 -8.81 -27.28
C GLY A 6 11.91 -8.75 -27.03
N GLY A 7 11.32 -7.60 -27.34
CA GLY A 7 9.95 -7.24 -26.99
C GLY A 7 8.84 -8.09 -27.61
N LEU A 8 7.70 -8.06 -26.90
CA LEU A 8 6.31 -8.20 -27.32
C LEU A 8 5.96 -9.26 -28.39
N SER A 9 5.28 -10.33 -27.95
CA SER A 9 4.05 -10.80 -28.60
C SER A 9 3.41 -11.99 -27.85
N ILE A 10 2.29 -11.71 -27.18
CA ILE A 10 0.98 -12.40 -27.31
C ILE A 10 0.97 -13.92 -27.10
N LEU A 11 0.44 -14.29 -25.92
CA LEU A 11 -0.38 -15.47 -25.58
C LEU A 11 0.14 -16.89 -25.84
N ALA A 12 0.26 -17.59 -24.70
CA ALA A 12 0.00 -19.01 -24.43
C ALA A 12 1.15 -20.02 -24.68
N ASP A 13 1.65 -20.58 -23.56
CA ASP A 13 1.44 -22.01 -23.26
C ASP A 13 1.57 -22.30 -21.75
N SER A 14 0.39 -22.25 -21.10
CA SER A 14 -0.12 -22.97 -19.91
C SER A 14 0.66 -23.10 -18.59
N ASP A 15 -0.05 -22.69 -17.52
CA ASP A 15 0.00 -23.11 -16.11
C ASP A 15 0.80 -22.31 -15.08
N GLN A 16 0.86 -20.98 -15.24
CA GLN A 16 0.61 -20.08 -14.11
C GLN A 16 -0.23 -18.90 -14.61
N PRO A 17 -1.42 -18.61 -14.05
CA PRO A 17 -1.91 -17.25 -14.08
C PRO A 17 -1.04 -16.51 -13.07
N GLU A 18 0.18 -16.12 -13.45
CA GLU A 18 0.81 -14.98 -12.79
C GLU A 18 -0.15 -13.82 -13.07
N SER A 19 -1.00 -13.56 -12.09
CA SER A 19 -1.91 -12.43 -12.10
C SER A 19 -1.07 -11.20 -12.43
N VAL A 20 -1.61 -10.32 -13.26
CA VAL A 20 -1.10 -8.94 -13.40
C VAL A 20 -1.25 -8.13 -12.10
N GLY A 21 -1.56 -8.82 -10.99
CA GLY A 21 -1.81 -8.32 -9.65
C GLY A 21 -0.57 -8.39 -8.78
N GLU A 22 -0.68 -7.83 -7.58
CA GLU A 22 0.41 -7.79 -6.61
C GLU A 22 0.97 -9.17 -6.25
N ASN A 23 2.19 -9.21 -5.72
CA ASN A 23 2.86 -10.49 -5.42
C ASN A 23 2.37 -11.13 -4.13
N ASP A 24 1.88 -10.31 -3.22
CA ASP A 24 1.49 -10.74 -1.91
C ASP A 24 0.14 -11.50 -1.93
N PRO A 25 0.04 -12.66 -1.26
CA PRO A 25 -1.18 -13.48 -1.30
C PRO A 25 -2.47 -12.76 -0.92
N GLY A 26 -2.40 -11.75 -0.05
CA GLY A 26 -3.56 -10.99 0.42
C GLY A 26 -4.07 -9.95 -0.58
N VAL A 27 -3.23 -9.51 -1.52
CA VAL A 27 -3.56 -8.45 -2.49
C VAL A 27 -3.37 -8.86 -3.95
N ARG A 28 -2.87 -10.06 -4.24
CA ARG A 28 -2.58 -10.55 -5.61
C ARG A 28 -3.70 -10.51 -6.63
N CYS A 29 -4.94 -10.34 -6.18
CA CYS A 29 -6.08 -10.21 -7.08
C CYS A 29 -6.31 -8.76 -7.54
N PHE A 30 -5.48 -7.83 -7.08
CA PHE A 30 -5.57 -6.40 -7.31
C PHE A 30 -4.31 -5.87 -7.98
N TRP A 31 -4.49 -4.84 -8.80
CA TRP A 31 -3.40 -3.97 -9.25
C TRP A 31 -3.93 -2.58 -9.58
N TYR A 32 -3.06 -1.60 -9.52
CA TYR A 32 -3.37 -0.24 -9.90
C TYR A 32 -2.79 0.13 -11.28
N ARG A 33 -3.55 0.92 -12.04
CA ARG A 33 -3.05 1.60 -13.25
C ARG A 33 -3.05 3.13 -13.08
N PRO A 34 -1.91 3.79 -13.33
CA PRO A 34 -1.74 5.23 -13.12
C PRO A 34 -2.62 6.06 -14.06
N MET A 35 -3.03 7.25 -13.62
CA MET A 35 -3.81 8.16 -14.48
C MET A 35 -3.01 8.65 -15.69
N MET A 36 -1.70 8.77 -15.53
CA MET A 36 -0.77 9.23 -16.56
C MET A 36 0.37 8.23 -16.70
N ARG A 37 0.66 7.83 -17.94
CA ARG A 37 1.84 7.04 -18.30
C ARG A 37 2.95 7.94 -18.79
N ILE A 38 4.18 7.61 -18.41
CA ILE A 38 5.38 8.30 -18.89
C ILE A 38 5.92 7.50 -20.08
N GLU A 39 5.76 8.02 -21.28
CA GLU A 39 6.20 7.37 -22.52
C GLU A 39 7.01 8.34 -23.37
N GLY A 40 8.26 7.97 -23.69
CA GLY A 40 9.13 8.78 -24.55
C GLY A 40 9.36 10.20 -24.01
N GLY A 41 9.54 10.33 -22.70
CA GLY A 41 9.76 11.63 -22.03
C GLY A 41 8.52 12.53 -21.99
N ARG A 42 7.31 11.98 -22.17
CA ARG A 42 6.04 12.72 -22.10
C ARG A 42 5.04 11.99 -21.22
N MET A 43 4.25 12.77 -20.48
CA MET A 43 3.06 12.24 -19.82
C MET A 43 1.91 12.10 -20.81
N ARG A 44 1.25 10.94 -20.80
CA ARG A 44 0.07 10.64 -21.61
C ARG A 44 -1.05 10.10 -20.74
N PRO A 45 -2.31 10.52 -20.95
CA PRO A 45 -3.43 9.92 -20.25
C PRO A 45 -3.48 8.40 -20.45
N ASP A 46 -3.72 7.66 -19.36
CA ASP A 46 -4.06 6.25 -19.43
C ASP A 46 -5.58 6.10 -19.45
N THR A 47 -6.14 5.57 -20.53
CA THR A 47 -7.59 5.32 -20.61
C THR A 47 -8.03 4.12 -19.78
N ASP A 48 -7.07 3.30 -19.35
CA ASP A 48 -7.28 2.11 -18.54
C ASP A 48 -6.93 2.35 -17.07
N TRP A 49 -6.76 3.60 -16.63
CA TRP A 49 -6.46 3.93 -15.24
C TRP A 49 -7.56 3.47 -14.26
N GLY A 50 -7.16 3.23 -13.02
CA GLY A 50 -8.03 2.84 -11.92
C GLY A 50 -7.49 1.65 -11.15
N ILE A 51 -8.32 1.13 -10.25
CA ILE A 51 -8.03 -0.10 -9.50
C ILE A 51 -8.63 -1.26 -10.28
N HIS A 52 -7.80 -2.25 -10.56
CA HIS A 52 -8.18 -3.44 -11.28
C HIS A 52 -8.34 -4.62 -10.33
N VAL A 53 -9.26 -5.52 -10.68
CA VAL A 53 -9.53 -6.72 -9.90
C VAL A 53 -9.63 -7.91 -10.85
N GLU A 54 -8.83 -8.93 -10.60
CA GLU A 54 -8.98 -10.26 -11.18
C GLU A 54 -10.05 -11.00 -10.35
N SER A 55 -11.27 -11.08 -10.88
CA SER A 55 -12.42 -11.54 -10.10
C SER A 55 -12.42 -13.03 -9.80
N ASP A 56 -11.76 -13.85 -10.62
CA ASP A 56 -11.67 -15.29 -10.39
C ASP A 56 -10.69 -15.58 -9.23
N CYS A 57 -9.55 -14.89 -9.20
CA CYS A 57 -8.60 -14.86 -8.10
C CYS A 57 -9.26 -14.37 -6.81
N LEU A 58 -9.99 -13.24 -6.87
CA LEU A 58 -10.65 -12.69 -5.68
C LEU A 58 -11.69 -13.68 -5.13
N ALA A 59 -12.47 -14.32 -6.00
CA ALA A 59 -13.43 -15.34 -5.59
C ALA A 59 -12.75 -16.56 -4.97
N GLU A 60 -11.61 -17.00 -5.51
CA GLU A 60 -10.83 -18.08 -4.93
C GLU A 60 -10.27 -17.71 -3.55
N MET A 61 -9.70 -16.51 -3.42
CA MET A 61 -9.19 -15.99 -2.15
C MET A 61 -10.30 -15.87 -1.11
N ALA A 62 -11.45 -15.29 -1.49
CA ALA A 62 -12.63 -15.20 -0.66
C ALA A 62 -13.16 -16.58 -0.25
N ALA A 63 -13.15 -17.58 -1.13
CA ALA A 63 -13.57 -18.95 -0.79
C ALA A 63 -12.65 -19.61 0.24
N ARG A 64 -11.32 -19.37 0.15
CA ARG A 64 -10.36 -19.85 1.15
C ARG A 64 -10.61 -19.21 2.52
N VAL A 65 -10.76 -17.88 2.54
CA VAL A 65 -11.08 -17.12 3.76
C VAL A 65 -12.43 -17.55 4.34
N ALA A 66 -13.45 -17.75 3.50
CA ALA A 66 -14.75 -18.24 3.93
C ALA A 66 -14.65 -19.62 4.60
N GLY A 67 -13.86 -20.54 4.05
CA GLY A 67 -13.64 -21.85 4.65
C GLY A 67 -12.98 -21.80 6.03
N GLN A 68 -12.13 -20.80 6.29
CA GLN A 68 -11.55 -20.55 7.60
C GLN A 68 -12.58 -19.90 8.55
N MET A 69 -13.32 -18.90 8.07
CA MET A 69 -14.42 -18.26 8.79
C MET A 69 -15.49 -19.28 9.24
N GLU A 70 -15.83 -20.24 8.39
CA GLU A 70 -16.77 -21.33 8.75
C GLU A 70 -16.25 -22.20 9.90
N GLN A 71 -14.95 -22.49 9.93
CA GLN A 71 -14.31 -23.21 11.03
C GLN A 71 -14.32 -22.38 12.33
N ASP A 72 -14.21 -21.07 12.19
CA ASP A 72 -14.33 -20.09 13.27
C ASP A 72 -15.78 -19.85 13.72
N GLY A 73 -16.78 -20.47 13.06
CA GLY A 73 -18.19 -20.37 13.42
C GLY A 73 -18.91 -19.12 12.87
N VAL A 74 -18.31 -18.45 11.89
CA VAL A 74 -18.87 -17.25 11.25
C VAL A 74 -20.09 -17.61 10.38
N VAL A 75 -21.23 -16.97 10.67
CA VAL A 75 -22.45 -17.08 9.85
C VAL A 75 -22.33 -16.19 8.62
N ASN A 76 -22.76 -16.69 7.45
CA ASN A 76 -22.62 -16.01 6.15
C ASN A 76 -21.16 -15.75 5.74
N ALA A 77 -20.25 -16.67 6.10
CA ALA A 77 -18.82 -16.58 5.84
C ALA A 77 -18.47 -16.21 4.39
N SER A 78 -19.20 -16.72 3.38
CA SER A 78 -18.92 -16.41 1.97
C SER A 78 -19.07 -14.91 1.64
N ASP A 79 -20.09 -14.25 2.17
CA ASP A 79 -20.34 -12.83 1.90
C ASP A 79 -19.35 -11.95 2.66
N ILE A 80 -19.10 -12.28 3.93
CA ILE A 80 -18.17 -11.57 4.81
C ILE A 80 -16.74 -11.70 4.29
N ALA A 81 -16.34 -12.90 3.87
CA ALA A 81 -15.02 -13.14 3.31
C ALA A 81 -14.80 -12.35 2.03
N LEU A 82 -15.80 -12.31 1.13
CA LEU A 82 -15.70 -11.51 -0.09
C LEU A 82 -15.53 -10.03 0.20
N ASP A 83 -16.33 -9.50 1.14
CA ASP A 83 -16.24 -8.10 1.57
C ASP A 83 -14.89 -7.78 2.21
N LEU A 84 -14.41 -8.63 3.10
CA LEU A 84 -13.13 -8.45 3.79
C LEU A 84 -11.95 -8.48 2.81
N CYS A 85 -11.91 -9.49 1.94
CA CYS A 85 -10.91 -9.64 0.88
C CYS A 85 -10.92 -8.45 -0.08
N PHE A 86 -12.12 -8.01 -0.50
CA PHE A 86 -12.23 -6.90 -1.44
C PHE A 86 -11.76 -5.60 -0.81
N LEU A 87 -12.19 -5.31 0.42
CA LEU A 87 -11.86 -4.09 1.11
C LEU A 87 -10.35 -3.96 1.35
N PHE A 88 -9.71 -5.03 1.80
CA PHE A 88 -8.26 -5.06 2.03
C PHE A 88 -7.48 -4.71 0.75
N GLY A 89 -7.72 -5.44 -0.33
CA GLY A 89 -7.02 -5.20 -1.60
C GLY A 89 -7.37 -3.85 -2.24
N PHE A 90 -8.64 -3.43 -2.18
CA PHE A 90 -9.05 -2.15 -2.75
C PHE A 90 -8.40 -0.96 -2.04
N ASP A 91 -8.37 -0.95 -0.71
CA ASP A 91 -7.77 0.17 0.05
C ASP A 91 -6.24 0.15 -0.01
N HIS A 92 -5.63 -1.04 -0.14
CA HIS A 92 -4.22 -1.18 -0.46
C HIS A 92 -3.89 -0.53 -1.81
N GLU A 93 -4.60 -0.87 -2.90
CA GLU A 93 -4.40 -0.23 -4.21
C GLU A 93 -4.75 1.27 -4.23
N TYR A 94 -5.69 1.68 -3.38
CA TYR A 94 -6.03 3.08 -3.24
C TYR A 94 -4.85 3.91 -2.71
N PHE A 95 -4.01 3.33 -1.85
CA PHE A 95 -2.77 3.96 -1.43
C PHE A 95 -1.84 4.23 -2.63
N HIS A 96 -1.59 3.22 -3.47
CA HIS A 96 -0.77 3.38 -4.68
C HIS A 96 -1.35 4.42 -5.64
N HIS A 97 -2.67 4.47 -5.79
CA HIS A 97 -3.33 5.55 -6.53
C HIS A 97 -3.00 6.94 -5.96
N CYS A 98 -3.01 7.10 -4.64
CA CYS A 98 -2.69 8.37 -4.00
C CYS A 98 -1.21 8.74 -4.22
N VAL A 99 -0.29 7.79 -4.14
CA VAL A 99 1.14 7.97 -4.46
C VAL A 99 1.30 8.41 -5.91
N ASP A 100 0.72 7.69 -6.87
CA ASP A 100 0.78 8.03 -8.31
C ASP A 100 0.18 9.40 -8.61
N SER A 101 -0.94 9.73 -7.97
CA SER A 101 -1.61 11.03 -8.17
C SER A 101 -0.72 12.18 -7.69
N ALA A 102 -0.06 12.01 -6.54
CA ALA A 102 0.88 13.00 -6.01
C ALA A 102 2.11 13.13 -6.92
N TRP A 103 2.66 12.01 -7.37
CA TRP A 103 3.79 11.98 -8.31
C TRP A 103 3.45 12.64 -9.64
N THR A 104 2.31 12.27 -10.23
CA THR A 104 1.79 12.87 -11.47
C THR A 104 1.64 14.38 -11.32
N GLY A 105 1.04 14.85 -10.22
CA GLY A 105 0.90 16.28 -9.96
C GLY A 105 2.24 17.01 -9.82
N HIS A 106 3.25 16.36 -9.22
CA HIS A 106 4.60 16.90 -9.16
C HIS A 106 5.26 16.98 -10.55
N LEU A 107 5.17 15.92 -11.35
CA LEU A 107 5.69 15.91 -12.72
C LEU A 107 5.03 16.97 -13.60
N GLN A 108 3.73 17.23 -13.44
CA GLN A 108 3.03 18.30 -14.15
C GLN A 108 3.64 19.68 -13.81
N ARG A 109 3.86 19.95 -12.52
CA ARG A 109 4.52 21.19 -12.08
C ARG A 109 5.96 21.32 -12.61
N LEU A 110 6.69 20.20 -12.70
CA LEU A 110 8.03 20.19 -13.29
C LEU A 110 8.00 20.51 -14.79
N ILE A 111 7.07 19.94 -15.55
CA ILE A 111 6.92 20.28 -16.98
C ILE A 111 6.56 21.76 -17.14
N GLU A 112 5.66 22.29 -16.32
CA GLU A 112 5.26 23.70 -16.39
C GLU A 112 6.42 24.66 -16.09
N THR A 113 7.33 24.27 -15.19
CA THR A 113 8.44 25.13 -14.76
C THR A 113 9.72 24.94 -15.59
N GLN A 114 10.04 23.71 -15.99
CA GLN A 114 11.29 23.35 -16.66
C GLN A 114 11.11 22.99 -18.14
N GLY A 115 9.88 22.77 -18.60
CA GLY A 115 9.57 22.40 -20.00
C GLY A 115 9.83 20.94 -20.37
N THR A 116 10.46 20.16 -19.49
CA THR A 116 10.82 18.76 -19.72
C THR A 116 10.66 17.92 -18.45
N LEU A 117 10.48 16.60 -18.62
CA LEU A 117 10.54 15.66 -17.50
C LEU A 117 11.99 15.30 -17.16
N PRO A 118 12.30 15.03 -15.87
CA PRO A 118 13.56 14.41 -15.47
C PRO A 118 13.76 13.04 -16.15
N SER A 119 15.02 12.65 -16.36
CA SER A 119 15.36 11.32 -16.89
C SER A 119 14.91 10.19 -15.98
N GLU A 120 14.82 10.47 -14.68
CA GLU A 120 14.51 9.55 -13.59
C GLU A 120 13.01 9.27 -13.48
N ALA A 121 12.16 10.07 -14.15
CA ALA A 121 10.74 10.15 -13.85
C ALA A 121 9.97 8.82 -13.99
N GLY A 122 10.44 7.90 -14.84
CA GLY A 122 9.89 6.56 -15.02
C GLY A 122 10.76 5.42 -14.45
N GLN A 123 11.98 5.72 -14.00
CA GLN A 123 12.97 4.69 -13.66
C GLN A 123 12.61 3.91 -12.41
N TYR A 124 12.10 4.59 -11.37
CA TYR A 124 11.69 3.90 -10.14
C TYR A 124 10.61 2.86 -10.41
N ARG A 125 9.60 3.17 -11.22
CA ARG A 125 8.52 2.23 -11.54
C ARG A 125 9.00 1.01 -12.31
N GLU A 126 9.86 1.22 -13.30
CA GLU A 126 10.46 0.10 -14.06
C GLU A 126 11.26 -0.80 -13.12
N MET A 127 12.11 -0.22 -12.27
CA MET A 127 12.88 -0.96 -11.26
C MET A 127 11.99 -1.64 -10.22
N TYR A 128 10.92 -0.99 -9.77
CA TYR A 128 9.95 -1.54 -8.82
C TYR A 128 9.34 -2.82 -9.38
N MET A 129 8.82 -2.76 -10.61
CA MET A 129 8.25 -3.93 -11.30
C MET A 129 9.27 -5.03 -11.56
N ASP A 130 10.53 -4.68 -11.84
CA ASP A 130 11.59 -5.66 -12.09
C ASP A 130 12.06 -6.38 -10.81
N ARG A 131 11.87 -5.77 -9.63
CA ARG A 131 12.45 -6.23 -8.35
C ARG A 131 11.43 -6.74 -7.33
N ILE A 132 10.13 -6.53 -7.54
CA ILE A 132 9.10 -6.93 -6.57
C ILE A 132 9.12 -8.45 -6.27
N ASP A 133 9.65 -9.27 -7.20
CA ASP A 133 9.86 -10.72 -7.06
C ASP A 133 11.18 -11.12 -6.35
N ASP A 134 12.11 -10.19 -6.14
CA ASP A 134 13.43 -10.48 -5.57
C ASP A 134 13.38 -10.41 -4.03
N VAL A 135 13.33 -11.57 -3.37
CA VAL A 135 13.04 -11.76 -1.91
C VAL A 135 13.82 -10.87 -0.95
N VAL A 136 15.04 -10.43 -1.30
CA VAL A 136 15.93 -9.68 -0.38
C VAL A 136 16.06 -8.21 -0.81
N ASP A 137 16.16 -7.95 -2.12
CA ASP A 137 16.28 -6.59 -2.65
C ASP A 137 14.93 -5.86 -2.65
N ASN A 138 13.80 -6.58 -2.60
CA ASN A 138 12.47 -5.99 -2.52
C ASN A 138 12.16 -5.36 -1.15
N TRP A 139 12.95 -5.62 -0.12
CA TRP A 139 12.76 -5.07 1.22
C TRP A 139 12.85 -3.55 1.30
N LEU A 140 13.58 -2.93 0.36
CA LEU A 140 13.66 -1.47 0.26
C LEU A 140 12.49 -0.86 -0.52
N LEU A 141 11.64 -1.68 -1.15
CA LEU A 141 10.43 -1.23 -1.84
C LEU A 141 9.30 -0.98 -0.82
N VAL A 142 9.51 -0.03 0.09
CA VAL A 142 8.64 0.24 1.25
C VAL A 142 7.31 0.93 0.90
N GLU A 143 6.99 1.08 -0.38
CA GLU A 143 5.67 1.54 -0.81
C GLU A 143 4.58 0.56 -0.35
N GLU A 144 4.84 -0.75 -0.42
CA GLU A 144 3.94 -1.81 0.07
C GLU A 144 3.79 -1.80 1.60
N THR A 145 4.90 -1.51 2.29
CA THR A 145 4.90 -1.29 3.73
C THR A 145 3.94 -0.18 4.11
N LEU A 146 3.96 0.93 3.37
CA LEU A 146 3.08 2.06 3.59
C LEU A 146 1.64 1.77 3.18
N ALA A 147 1.40 0.99 2.13
CA ALA A 147 0.07 0.58 1.69
C ALA A 147 -0.64 -0.25 2.77
N ASN A 148 0.04 -1.28 3.30
CA ASN A 148 -0.48 -2.07 4.43
C ASN A 148 -0.63 -1.23 5.70
N ALA A 149 0.34 -0.36 6.01
CA ALA A 149 0.22 0.56 7.14
C ALA A 149 -0.94 1.54 6.97
N HIS A 150 -1.23 1.99 5.75
CA HIS A 150 -2.37 2.87 5.44
C HIS A 150 -3.69 2.18 5.75
N VAL A 151 -3.88 0.92 5.30
CA VAL A 151 -5.07 0.13 5.59
C VAL A 151 -5.30 -0.01 7.09
N VAL A 152 -4.24 -0.26 7.87
CA VAL A 152 -4.32 -0.39 9.33
C VAL A 152 -4.51 0.95 10.04
N ARG A 153 -4.01 2.05 9.48
CA ARG A 153 -4.11 3.39 10.06
C ARG A 153 -5.42 4.10 9.78
N ASP A 154 -6.15 3.71 8.74
CA ASP A 154 -7.21 4.56 8.21
C ASP A 154 -8.26 4.87 9.31
N PRO A 155 -8.40 6.17 9.69
CA PRO A 155 -9.27 6.60 10.79
C PRO A 155 -10.76 6.42 10.48
N THR A 156 -11.10 6.08 9.25
CA THR A 156 -12.47 5.83 8.80
C THR A 156 -12.96 4.43 9.12
N ARG A 157 -12.41 3.89 10.20
CA ARG A 157 -12.67 2.63 10.87
C ARG A 157 -11.77 1.49 10.44
N LEU A 158 -11.23 1.39 9.21
CA LEU A 158 -10.51 0.19 8.70
C LEU A 158 -9.44 -0.38 9.65
N GLY A 159 -8.77 0.47 10.44
CA GLY A 159 -7.85 -0.01 11.49
C GLY A 159 -8.49 -0.96 12.50
N GLY A 160 -9.79 -0.84 12.76
CA GLY A 160 -10.57 -1.80 13.57
C GLY A 160 -10.90 -3.13 12.88
N LEU A 161 -10.44 -3.38 11.65
CA LEU A 161 -10.47 -4.69 10.98
C LEU A 161 -9.10 -5.37 10.93
N ARG A 162 -8.06 -4.75 11.52
CA ARG A 162 -6.68 -5.27 11.54
C ARG A 162 -6.63 -6.73 11.97
N GLU A 163 -7.26 -7.08 13.09
CA GLU A 163 -7.25 -8.45 13.62
C GLU A 163 -7.90 -9.44 12.64
N ALA A 164 -8.99 -9.03 11.97
CA ALA A 164 -9.60 -9.85 10.93
C ALA A 164 -8.66 -10.05 9.74
N PHE A 165 -7.99 -8.98 9.27
CA PHE A 165 -7.04 -9.10 8.17
C PHE A 165 -5.87 -10.04 8.51
N LEU A 166 -5.34 -9.98 9.74
CA LEU A 166 -4.29 -10.89 10.23
C LEU A 166 -4.80 -12.33 10.35
N ARG A 167 -5.92 -12.53 11.05
CA ARG A 167 -6.51 -13.84 11.32
C ARG A 167 -6.75 -14.65 10.05
N TYR A 168 -7.19 -13.97 8.99
CA TYR A 168 -7.51 -14.60 7.71
C TYR A 168 -6.39 -14.49 6.67
N GLY A 169 -5.17 -14.12 7.09
CA GLY A 169 -3.96 -14.15 6.26
C GLY A 169 -3.92 -13.13 5.12
N LEU A 170 -4.77 -12.09 5.17
CA LEU A 170 -4.78 -10.98 4.22
C LEU A 170 -3.60 -10.04 4.52
N LEU A 171 -3.59 -9.49 5.73
CA LEU A 171 -2.44 -8.71 6.23
C LEU A 171 -1.36 -9.68 6.72
N PRO A 172 -0.08 -9.53 6.31
CA PRO A 172 1.02 -10.33 6.83
C PRO A 172 1.23 -10.14 8.33
N ASP A 173 1.62 -11.21 9.01
CA ASP A 173 2.18 -11.10 10.35
C ASP A 173 3.48 -10.27 10.26
N PRO A 174 3.72 -9.32 11.19
CA PRO A 174 4.92 -8.47 11.15
C PRO A 174 6.24 -9.26 11.18
N ASP A 175 6.25 -10.49 11.70
CA ASP A 175 7.43 -11.35 11.75
C ASP A 175 7.56 -12.24 10.50
N GLU A 176 6.64 -12.15 9.54
CA GLU A 176 6.62 -12.95 8.31
C GLU A 176 7.57 -12.40 7.24
N TRP A 177 8.88 -12.38 7.54
CA TRP A 177 9.91 -11.78 6.67
C TRP A 177 9.92 -12.28 5.22
N LYS A 178 9.40 -13.50 4.97
CA LYS A 178 9.26 -14.06 3.61
C LYS A 178 8.29 -13.28 2.71
N ARG A 179 7.35 -12.53 3.31
CA ARG A 179 6.46 -11.61 2.60
C ARG A 179 7.12 -10.25 2.36
N GLY A 180 8.40 -10.08 2.72
CA GLY A 180 9.23 -8.95 2.35
C GLY A 180 8.65 -7.61 2.79
N PRO A 181 8.58 -6.58 1.91
CA PRO A 181 8.14 -5.25 2.28
C PRO A 181 6.69 -5.20 2.80
N TYR A 182 5.85 -6.13 2.37
CA TYR A 182 4.46 -6.22 2.83
C TYR A 182 4.37 -6.44 4.34
N ALA A 183 5.33 -7.14 4.96
CA ALA A 183 5.33 -7.48 6.40
C ALA A 183 5.91 -6.37 7.32
N LEU A 184 6.55 -5.34 6.77
CA LEU A 184 7.21 -4.28 7.57
C LEU A 184 6.24 -3.20 8.12
N TRP A 185 4.93 -3.40 7.97
CA TRP A 185 3.91 -2.38 8.11
C TRP A 185 3.66 -1.93 9.56
N ASP A 186 3.86 -2.81 10.56
CA ASP A 186 3.39 -2.62 11.94
C ASP A 186 3.88 -1.31 12.55
N ARG A 187 5.18 -1.09 12.53
CA ARG A 187 5.74 0.16 13.07
C ARG A 187 5.25 1.37 12.31
N ALA A 188 5.18 1.31 10.98
CA ALA A 188 4.66 2.41 10.18
C ALA A 188 3.16 2.64 10.45
N ALA A 189 2.41 1.62 10.87
CA ALA A 189 1.01 1.80 11.26
C ALA A 189 0.87 2.61 12.55
N PHE A 190 1.70 2.35 13.57
CA PHE A 190 1.52 2.93 14.91
C PHE A 190 2.47 4.08 15.26
N ASP A 191 3.54 4.29 14.49
CA ASP A 191 4.49 5.39 14.66
C ASP A 191 4.34 6.38 13.49
N SER A 192 3.80 7.57 13.79
CA SER A 192 3.68 8.66 12.80
C SER A 192 5.03 9.11 12.25
N ARG A 193 6.10 9.06 13.05
CA ARG A 193 7.45 9.40 12.60
C ARG A 193 7.94 8.37 11.58
N ALA A 194 7.75 7.08 11.87
CA ALA A 194 8.12 6.00 10.95
C ALA A 194 7.37 6.12 9.62
N PHE A 195 6.06 6.34 9.66
CA PHE A 195 5.26 6.51 8.44
C PHE A 195 5.71 7.71 7.60
N THR A 196 5.99 8.86 8.24
CA THR A 196 6.51 10.04 7.54
C THR A 196 7.88 9.78 6.93
N ALA A 197 8.78 9.13 7.66
CA ALA A 197 10.12 8.81 7.16
C ALA A 197 10.08 7.83 5.98
N LEU A 198 9.28 6.76 6.06
CA LEU A 198 9.09 5.84 4.95
C LEU A 198 8.45 6.54 3.73
N SER A 199 7.44 7.40 3.94
CA SER A 199 6.83 8.17 2.85
C SER A 199 7.85 9.08 2.15
N HIS A 200 8.75 9.70 2.93
CA HIS A 200 9.85 10.49 2.38
C HIS A 200 10.87 9.60 1.66
N HIS A 201 11.19 8.42 2.18
CA HIS A 201 12.04 7.46 1.48
C HIS A 201 11.47 7.10 0.09
N VAL A 202 10.18 6.75 0.01
CA VAL A 202 9.49 6.50 -1.28
C VAL A 202 9.62 7.69 -2.22
N TRP A 203 9.41 8.92 -1.72
CA TRP A 203 9.61 10.11 -2.56
C TRP A 203 11.01 10.21 -3.16
N MET A 204 12.03 9.94 -2.34
CA MET A 204 13.41 9.98 -2.77
C MET A 204 13.72 8.89 -3.79
N GLN A 205 13.06 7.72 -3.67
CA GLN A 205 13.15 6.66 -4.66
C GLN A 205 12.59 7.12 -6.01
N TYR A 206 11.40 7.74 -6.02
CA TYR A 206 10.80 8.33 -7.24
C TYR A 206 11.67 9.42 -7.86
N LEU A 207 12.20 10.35 -7.05
CA LEU A 207 12.99 11.47 -7.53
C LEU A 207 14.35 11.04 -8.12
N LYS A 208 14.97 10.02 -7.53
CA LYS A 208 16.31 9.56 -7.95
C LYS A 208 16.29 8.39 -8.92
N GLY A 209 15.18 7.66 -9.00
CA GLY A 209 15.14 6.39 -9.74
C GLY A 209 16.01 5.30 -9.11
N GLU A 210 16.20 5.33 -7.79
CA GLU A 210 17.09 4.43 -7.03
C GLU A 210 16.29 3.67 -5.96
N ALA A 211 16.54 2.37 -5.76
CA ALA A 211 15.89 1.59 -4.71
C ALA A 211 16.42 1.96 -3.31
N ASP A 212 17.70 2.31 -3.20
CA ASP A 212 18.34 2.75 -1.95
C ASP A 212 18.84 4.21 -2.05
N PRO A 213 17.94 5.20 -2.07
CA PRO A 213 18.31 6.60 -2.23
C PRO A 213 19.09 7.17 -1.03
N CYS A 214 19.02 6.48 0.11
CA CYS A 214 19.65 6.86 1.38
C CYS A 214 20.97 6.12 1.64
N GLY A 215 21.28 5.05 0.91
CA GLY A 215 22.51 4.28 1.07
C GLY A 215 22.52 3.42 2.33
N ILE A 216 21.36 2.92 2.77
CA ILE A 216 21.23 2.12 3.99
C ILE A 216 21.55 0.64 3.78
N TRP A 217 21.52 0.15 2.54
CA TRP A 217 21.70 -1.27 2.23
C TRP A 217 23.02 -1.86 2.77
N PRO A 218 24.19 -1.19 2.63
CA PRO A 218 25.43 -1.73 3.18
C PRO A 218 25.41 -1.92 4.71
N GLU A 219 24.64 -1.10 5.43
CA GLU A 219 24.46 -1.28 6.88
C GLU A 219 23.57 -2.49 7.18
N ILE A 220 22.47 -2.66 6.45
CA ILE A 220 21.59 -3.81 6.56
C ILE A 220 22.33 -5.10 6.21
N GLU A 221 23.13 -5.13 5.15
CA GLU A 221 23.96 -6.29 4.78
C GLU A 221 24.92 -6.68 5.90
N LYS A 222 25.53 -5.69 6.57
CA LYS A 222 26.39 -5.95 7.72
C LYS A 222 25.62 -6.58 8.88
N ILE A 223 24.42 -6.07 9.17
CA ILE A 223 23.53 -6.64 10.21
C ILE A 223 23.14 -8.07 9.84
N CYS A 224 22.75 -8.33 8.59
CA CYS A 224 22.45 -9.66 8.09
C CYS A 224 23.66 -10.62 8.21
N HIS A 225 24.87 -10.14 7.94
CA HIS A 225 26.07 -10.94 8.08
C HIS A 225 26.36 -11.33 9.54
N GLU A 226 26.08 -10.44 10.50
CA GLU A 226 26.36 -10.64 11.92
C GLU A 226 25.23 -11.40 12.65
N GLY A 227 23.97 -11.12 12.31
CA GLY A 227 22.77 -11.59 13.01
C GLY A 227 21.77 -12.38 12.15
N GLY A 228 22.07 -12.63 10.88
CA GLY A 228 21.17 -13.30 9.94
C GLY A 228 20.10 -12.37 9.34
N ASN A 229 19.41 -12.85 8.31
CA ASN A 229 18.40 -12.10 7.55
C ASN A 229 17.27 -11.53 8.42
N GLU A 230 16.83 -12.27 9.43
CA GLU A 230 15.79 -11.83 10.38
C GLU A 230 16.22 -10.57 11.15
N SER A 231 17.50 -10.47 11.51
CA SER A 231 18.04 -9.28 12.17
C SER A 231 18.06 -8.08 11.23
N GLY A 232 18.39 -8.28 9.95
CA GLY A 232 18.31 -7.22 8.95
C GLY A 232 16.88 -6.75 8.72
N PHE A 233 15.94 -7.71 8.61
CA PHE A 233 14.52 -7.45 8.42
C PHE A 233 13.94 -6.54 9.53
N ALA A 234 14.21 -6.86 10.79
CA ALA A 234 13.78 -6.05 11.93
C ALA A 234 14.38 -4.63 11.94
N GLU A 235 15.51 -4.43 11.27
CA GLU A 235 16.25 -3.16 11.28
C GLU A 235 15.96 -2.25 10.09
N ILE A 236 15.31 -2.72 9.02
CA ILE A 236 15.07 -1.92 7.80
C ILE A 236 14.37 -0.59 8.14
N VAL A 237 13.22 -0.64 8.81
CA VAL A 237 12.45 0.57 9.13
C VAL A 237 13.25 1.50 10.04
N ASN A 238 14.00 0.96 11.01
CA ASN A 238 14.91 1.75 11.85
C ASN A 238 15.94 2.51 11.01
N ARG A 239 16.61 1.81 10.09
CA ARG A 239 17.65 2.41 9.25
C ARG A 239 17.11 3.45 8.29
N ILE A 240 15.91 3.24 7.74
CA ILE A 240 15.27 4.26 6.93
C ILE A 240 14.95 5.50 7.78
N VAL A 241 14.35 5.32 8.96
CA VAL A 241 14.02 6.43 9.87
C VAL A 241 15.27 7.23 10.22
N ASP A 242 16.35 6.56 10.63
CA ASP A 242 17.59 7.22 11.02
C ASP A 242 18.27 7.95 9.85
N ALA A 243 18.21 7.39 8.64
CA ALA A 243 18.82 7.98 7.45
C ALA A 243 18.01 9.16 6.88
N VAL A 244 16.70 9.14 7.06
CA VAL A 244 15.77 10.14 6.51
C VAL A 244 15.52 11.30 7.48
N ASP A 245 15.52 11.04 8.77
CA ASP A 245 15.27 12.00 9.84
C ASP A 245 16.45 12.03 10.83
N PRO A 246 17.62 12.55 10.41
CA PRO A 246 18.79 12.60 11.27
C PRO A 246 18.52 13.57 12.43
N THR A 247 18.89 13.15 13.64
CA THR A 247 18.73 13.83 14.94
C THR A 247 19.41 15.22 15.06
N ASN A 248 19.96 15.78 13.97
CA ASN A 248 20.71 17.05 13.93
C ASN A 248 20.09 18.08 12.97
N LEU A 249 18.76 18.19 12.89
CA LEU A 249 18.10 19.26 12.12
C LEU A 249 17.58 20.36 13.05
N GLU A 250 17.88 21.62 12.71
CA GLU A 250 17.35 22.82 13.40
C GLU A 250 15.82 22.89 13.20
N ASP A 251 15.10 23.33 14.26
CA ASP A 251 13.66 23.21 14.55
C ASP A 251 12.62 23.67 13.49
N ASP A 252 13.01 24.06 12.27
CA ASP A 252 12.11 24.70 11.29
C ASP A 252 11.91 23.92 9.97
N ALA A 253 12.38 22.67 9.86
CA ALA A 253 12.47 21.94 8.58
C ALA A 253 11.28 21.02 8.23
N HIS A 254 10.08 21.22 8.79
CA HIS A 254 8.96 20.28 8.57
C HIS A 254 8.16 20.49 7.27
N SER A 255 8.58 21.40 6.39
CA SER A 255 7.88 21.66 5.12
C SER A 255 8.67 21.29 3.86
N HIS A 256 9.98 21.01 3.94
CA HIS A 256 10.86 20.85 2.78
C HIS A 256 11.91 19.73 2.99
N VAL A 257 12.26 19.03 1.91
CA VAL A 257 13.36 18.05 1.83
C VAL A 257 14.55 18.70 1.12
N LEU A 258 15.77 18.49 1.60
CA LEU A 258 16.98 18.91 0.88
C LEU A 258 17.56 17.72 0.09
N ASP A 259 17.83 17.89 -1.20
CA ASP A 259 18.56 16.88 -1.97
C ASP A 259 20.06 16.83 -1.59
N ARG A 260 20.84 15.92 -2.19
CA ARG A 260 22.30 15.80 -1.95
C ARG A 260 23.09 17.07 -2.31
N ALA A 261 22.50 18.01 -3.05
CA ALA A 261 23.08 19.30 -3.41
C ALA A 261 22.56 20.46 -2.53
N GLY A 262 21.72 20.19 -1.53
CA GLY A 262 21.14 21.19 -0.64
C GLY A 262 19.96 21.95 -1.25
N VAL A 263 19.32 21.43 -2.30
CA VAL A 263 18.15 22.06 -2.93
C VAL A 263 16.88 21.69 -2.18
N SER A 264 16.15 22.71 -1.74
CA SER A 264 14.87 22.61 -1.04
C SER A 264 13.74 22.17 -1.98
N VAL A 265 13.32 20.92 -1.84
CA VAL A 265 12.16 20.30 -2.47
C VAL A 265 10.97 20.41 -1.52
N PRO A 266 9.87 21.11 -1.88
CA PRO A 266 8.68 21.17 -1.05
C PRO A 266 8.11 19.77 -0.78
N ILE A 267 7.78 19.48 0.47
CA ILE A 267 7.04 18.28 0.86
C ILE A 267 5.68 18.35 0.18
N SER A 268 5.52 17.56 -0.88
CA SER A 268 4.24 17.23 -1.49
C SER A 268 3.77 15.86 -0.99
N PHE A 269 4.00 15.56 0.29
CA PHE A 269 3.25 14.54 1.01
C PHE A 269 2.71 15.18 2.26
N GLY A 270 1.66 16.00 2.09
CA GLY A 270 0.64 16.04 3.13
C GLY A 270 0.24 14.59 3.33
N GLY A 271 0.44 14.06 4.55
CA GLY A 271 0.22 12.65 4.86
C GLY A 271 -1.09 12.15 4.26
N PHE A 272 -1.15 10.85 3.98
CA PHE A 272 -2.34 10.17 3.47
C PHE A 272 -3.48 10.25 4.51
N GLN A 273 -4.07 11.44 4.67
CA GLN A 273 -5.21 11.77 5.54
C GLN A 273 -6.51 11.74 4.72
N GLN A 274 -6.48 11.20 3.50
CA GLN A 274 -7.65 11.20 2.62
C GLN A 274 -8.61 10.09 3.05
N GLY A 275 -9.79 10.47 3.56
CA GLY A 275 -10.82 9.53 3.98
C GLY A 275 -11.59 8.88 2.81
N LEU A 276 -12.37 7.85 3.15
CA LEU A 276 -13.16 6.92 2.29
C LEU A 276 -13.98 7.52 1.15
N LEU A 277 -14.22 8.83 1.08
CA LEU A 277 -15.07 9.45 0.04
C LEU A 277 -14.31 9.72 -1.26
N ARG A 278 -12.99 9.95 -1.21
CA ARG A 278 -12.22 10.22 -2.44
C ARG A 278 -11.92 8.96 -3.23
N ARG A 279 -11.78 7.79 -2.59
CA ARG A 279 -11.57 6.49 -3.24
C ARG A 279 -12.69 6.05 -4.17
N LEU A 280 -13.94 6.47 -3.91
CA LEU A 280 -15.08 6.18 -4.79
C LEU A 280 -15.00 6.89 -6.15
N SER A 281 -14.09 7.86 -6.29
CA SER A 281 -13.84 8.53 -7.57
C SER A 281 -12.85 7.75 -8.46
N VAL A 282 -12.22 6.71 -7.93
CA VAL A 282 -11.28 5.85 -8.67
C VAL A 282 -12.07 4.77 -9.42
N PRO A 283 -11.92 4.63 -10.75
CA PRO A 283 -12.61 3.61 -11.52
C PRO A 283 -12.22 2.20 -11.04
N LEU A 284 -13.23 1.38 -10.77
CA LEU A 284 -13.08 -0.04 -10.52
C LEU A 284 -13.19 -0.83 -11.84
N ARG A 285 -12.13 -1.57 -12.19
CA ARG A 285 -12.03 -2.37 -13.41
C ARG A 285 -11.96 -3.84 -13.07
N VAL A 286 -13.09 -4.51 -13.22
CA VAL A 286 -13.19 -5.93 -12.92
C VAL A 286 -13.02 -6.77 -14.18
N HIS A 287 -12.10 -7.74 -14.11
CA HIS A 287 -11.74 -8.72 -15.13
C HIS A 287 -12.10 -10.13 -14.64
N GLY A 288 -12.19 -11.10 -15.54
CA GLY A 288 -12.51 -12.49 -15.18
C GLY A 288 -13.99 -12.85 -15.18
N SER A 289 -14.29 -14.11 -14.91
CA SER A 289 -15.62 -14.70 -15.06
C SER A 289 -16.61 -14.28 -13.98
N GLN A 290 -16.13 -13.96 -12.77
CA GLN A 290 -16.96 -13.48 -11.65
C GLN A 290 -17.26 -11.97 -11.69
N SER A 291 -16.90 -11.27 -12.78
CA SER A 291 -16.98 -9.81 -12.86
C SER A 291 -18.38 -9.23 -12.62
N GLY A 292 -19.44 -9.95 -13.02
CA GLY A 292 -20.82 -9.52 -12.78
C GLY A 292 -21.17 -9.43 -11.29
N MET A 293 -20.74 -10.41 -10.49
CA MET A 293 -20.95 -10.44 -9.04
C MET A 293 -20.22 -9.30 -8.34
N ILE A 294 -18.93 -9.12 -8.64
CA ILE A 294 -18.09 -8.07 -8.06
C ILE A 294 -18.64 -6.68 -8.41
N ARG A 295 -19.05 -6.45 -9.66
CA ARG A 295 -19.64 -5.16 -10.07
C ARG A 295 -20.99 -4.91 -9.42
N ALA A 296 -21.81 -5.95 -9.21
CA ALA A 296 -23.08 -5.80 -8.51
C ALA A 296 -22.87 -5.44 -7.03
N ARG A 297 -21.82 -5.97 -6.39
CA ARG A 297 -21.55 -5.76 -4.96
C ARG A 297 -20.73 -4.51 -4.65
N PHE A 298 -19.72 -4.19 -5.44
CA PHE A 298 -18.77 -3.08 -5.18
C PHE A 298 -18.84 -1.97 -6.25
N GLY A 299 -19.80 -2.06 -7.17
CA GLY A 299 -20.04 -1.02 -8.15
C GLY A 299 -20.75 0.20 -7.55
N LYS A 300 -20.57 1.35 -8.20
CA LYS A 300 -21.23 2.63 -7.86
C LYS A 300 -22.76 2.58 -7.78
N ASP A 301 -23.37 1.56 -8.39
CA ASP A 301 -24.83 1.39 -8.44
C ASP A 301 -25.37 0.62 -7.22
N ASN A 302 -24.49 0.03 -6.38
CA ASN A 302 -24.89 -0.58 -5.12
C ASN A 302 -24.99 0.50 -4.01
N PRO A 303 -26.17 0.73 -3.40
CA PRO A 303 -26.33 1.69 -2.32
C PRO A 303 -25.57 1.33 -1.04
N ASP A 304 -25.27 0.05 -0.82
CA ASP A 304 -24.53 -0.40 0.36
C ASP A 304 -23.01 -0.17 0.22
N TRP A 305 -22.51 0.05 -1.00
CA TRP A 305 -21.11 0.34 -1.23
C TRP A 305 -20.81 1.85 -1.05
N PRO A 306 -19.77 2.24 -0.28
CA PRO A 306 -18.90 1.38 0.52
C PRO A 306 -19.35 1.20 1.97
N TYR A 307 -20.22 2.07 2.47
CA TYR A 307 -20.47 2.21 3.90
C TYR A 307 -21.22 1.04 4.51
N GLY A 308 -22.30 0.57 3.89
CA GLY A 308 -23.07 -0.58 4.38
C GLY A 308 -22.22 -1.85 4.45
N ILE A 309 -21.32 -2.04 3.48
CA ILE A 309 -20.37 -3.16 3.47
C ILE A 309 -19.38 -3.06 4.63
N ILE A 310 -18.77 -1.89 4.82
CA ILE A 310 -17.81 -1.65 5.90
C ILE A 310 -18.48 -1.79 7.27
N GLU A 311 -19.65 -1.19 7.48
CA GLU A 311 -20.42 -1.32 8.71
C GLU A 311 -20.81 -2.78 8.98
N GLY A 312 -21.19 -3.53 7.94
CA GLY A 312 -21.46 -4.97 8.04
C GLY A 312 -20.26 -5.77 8.56
N LEU A 313 -19.07 -5.49 8.04
CA LEU A 313 -17.82 -6.07 8.53
C LEU A 313 -17.54 -5.68 9.99
N TYR A 314 -17.73 -4.41 10.37
CA TYR A 314 -17.56 -3.98 11.77
C TYR A 314 -18.52 -4.67 12.71
N MET A 315 -19.81 -4.69 12.37
CA MET A 315 -20.81 -5.36 13.19
C MET A 315 -20.44 -6.83 13.39
N HIS A 316 -19.84 -7.46 12.39
CA HIS A 316 -19.39 -8.84 12.51
C HIS A 316 -18.19 -8.99 13.46
N PHE A 317 -17.11 -8.25 13.22
CA PHE A 317 -15.85 -8.45 13.95
C PHE A 317 -15.83 -7.77 15.34
N ARG A 318 -16.50 -6.62 15.53
CA ARG A 318 -16.65 -5.99 16.86
C ARG A 318 -17.47 -6.84 17.83
N ILE A 319 -18.50 -7.55 17.36
CA ILE A 319 -19.36 -8.35 18.25
C ILE A 319 -18.64 -9.64 18.71
N ALA A 320 -17.68 -10.13 17.93
CA ALA A 320 -16.96 -11.37 18.24
C ALA A 320 -15.78 -11.19 19.21
N GLU A 321 -15.19 -9.99 19.30
CA GLU A 321 -13.92 -9.78 20.01
C GLU A 321 -14.05 -8.99 21.33
N VAL A 322 -15.19 -8.37 21.63
CA VAL A 322 -15.35 -7.58 22.86
C VAL A 322 -15.90 -8.42 24.01
N GLY A 323 -14.98 -9.02 24.76
CA GLY A 323 -15.17 -9.24 26.19
C GLY A 323 -15.19 -7.90 26.93
N GLY A 324 -16.35 -7.24 26.98
CA GLY A 324 -16.72 -6.26 28.01
C GLY A 324 -15.99 -4.92 28.13
N GLU A 325 -14.93 -4.62 27.37
CA GLU A 325 -14.27 -3.31 27.39
C GLU A 325 -14.52 -2.57 26.07
N SER A 326 -15.12 -1.39 26.15
CA SER A 326 -15.48 -0.59 24.98
C SER A 326 -14.25 0.04 24.35
N ASP A 327 -13.75 -0.55 23.26
CA ASP A 327 -12.85 0.14 22.32
C ASP A 327 -13.66 1.06 21.39
N ASP A 328 -14.41 1.97 22.00
CA ASP A 328 -14.91 3.14 21.30
C ASP A 328 -13.88 4.27 21.44
N PRO A 329 -13.11 4.60 20.38
CA PRO A 329 -12.21 5.76 20.41
C PRO A 329 -12.97 7.10 20.45
N PHE A 330 -14.31 7.07 20.47
CA PHE A 330 -15.21 8.19 20.71
C PHE A 330 -16.18 7.92 21.87
N GLY A 331 -15.87 6.96 22.75
CA GLY A 331 -16.63 6.78 23.97
C GLY A 331 -16.62 8.07 24.78
N ASP A 332 -17.79 8.51 25.22
CA ASP A 332 -18.01 9.67 26.09
C ASP A 332 -17.44 9.43 27.51
N ASP A 333 -16.20 8.95 27.63
CA ASP A 333 -15.43 9.11 28.86
C ASP A 333 -14.89 10.55 28.88
N ASP A 334 -15.83 11.46 29.18
CA ASP A 334 -15.56 12.77 29.75
C ASP A 334 -14.55 12.61 30.89
N ASP A 335 -13.33 13.11 30.72
CA ASP A 335 -12.54 13.70 31.82
C ASP A 335 -11.46 14.65 31.25
N ASP A 336 -11.76 15.95 31.40
CA ASP A 336 -10.85 17.08 31.60
C ASP A 336 -9.95 17.58 30.44
N PHE A 337 -10.59 18.21 29.45
CA PHE A 337 -10.04 19.44 28.87
C PHE A 337 -10.23 20.61 29.86
N GLU A 338 -9.36 20.75 30.86
CA GLU A 338 -9.19 22.02 31.56
C GLU A 338 -8.44 23.01 30.66
N LEU A 339 -9.21 23.75 29.84
CA LEU A 339 -8.78 25.04 29.33
C LEU A 339 -8.74 26.02 30.50
N THR A 340 -7.55 26.45 30.91
CA THR A 340 -7.37 27.68 31.70
C THR A 340 -6.53 28.72 30.94
N PRO A 341 -6.78 30.01 31.20
CA PRO A 341 -6.71 31.10 30.21
C PRO A 341 -5.33 31.47 29.67
#